data_AF-A0A0A9G801-F1
#
_entry.id   AF-A0A0A9G801-F1
#
_cell.length_a   1.000
_cell.length_b   1.000
_cell.length_c   1.000
_cell.angle_alpha   90.00
_cell.angle_beta   90.00
_cell.angle_gamma   90.00
#
_symmetry.space_group_name_H-M   'P 1'
#
loop_
_entity.id
_entity.type
_entity.pdbx_description
1 polymer ?
#
loop_
_entity_poly.entity_id
_entity_poly.type
_entity_poly.pdbx_seq_one_letter_code
_entity_poly.pdbx_strand_id
1 'polypeptide(L)'
;MWLESEIIVGSSGNAASSSAASSSSSSATPTSSKKGAKTEFEKKLGAFIKHQIETDSSEAYGDGFREGNHAVERYGLRRTLDHIKMTGSFPY
;
A
#
# COMPACT_ATOMS: atom_id res chain seq x y z
N MET A 1 -6.57 -3.45 6.57
CA MET A 1 -5.16 -3.19 6.23
C MET A 1 -5.07 -2.54 4.87
N TRP A 2 -4.13 -1.60 4.67
CA TRP A 2 -3.97 -0.88 3.40
C TRP A 2 -3.79 -1.80 2.18
N LEU A 3 -3.23 -3.00 2.38
CA LEU A 3 -3.13 -4.05 1.37
C LEU A 3 -4.50 -4.50 0.81
N GLU A 4 -5.55 -4.56 1.63
CA GLU A 4 -6.89 -4.96 1.17
C GLU A 4 -7.46 -3.97 0.16
N SER A 5 -7.22 -2.68 0.40
CA SER A 5 -7.61 -1.61 -0.53
C SER A 5 -6.85 -1.75 -1.86
N GLU A 6 -5.59 -2.17 -1.83
CA GLU A 6 -4.79 -2.40 -3.04
C GLU A 6 -5.21 -3.69 -3.78
N ILE A 7 -5.76 -4.70 -3.10
CA ILE A 7 -6.18 -5.97 -3.74
C ILE A 7 -7.61 -5.84 -4.31
N ILE A 8 -8.49 -5.10 -3.62
CA ILE A 8 -9.93 -5.04 -3.92
C ILE A 8 -10.31 -3.87 -4.85
N VAL A 9 -9.56 -2.76 -4.86
CA VAL A 9 -9.84 -1.57 -5.70
C VAL A 9 -9.39 -1.79 -7.15
N GLY A 10 -9.97 -2.78 -7.82
CA GLY A 10 -9.84 -3.01 -9.26
C GLY A 10 -11.13 -3.51 -9.93
N SER A 11 -12.21 -3.65 -9.16
CA SER A 11 -13.44 -4.32 -9.59
C SER A 11 -14.68 -3.40 -9.63
N SER A 12 -14.48 -2.10 -9.83
CA SER A 12 -15.58 -1.12 -9.90
C SER A 12 -15.58 -0.38 -11.25
N GLY A 13 -16.17 -1.03 -12.26
CA GLY A 13 -16.84 -0.47 -13.46
C GLY A 13 -16.18 0.65 -14.26
N ASN A 14 -15.88 0.40 -15.55
CA ASN A 14 -16.70 0.94 -16.63
C ASN A 14 -16.37 0.33 -18.01
N ALA A 15 -17.42 0.15 -18.79
CA ALA A 15 -17.45 -0.44 -20.13
C ALA A 15 -16.89 0.49 -21.24
N ALA A 16 -16.36 -0.15 -22.28
CA ALA A 16 -16.26 0.21 -23.70
C ALA A 16 -15.88 1.65 -24.15
N SER A 17 -14.77 1.75 -24.91
CA SER A 17 -14.69 2.22 -26.33
C SER A 17 -13.49 3.12 -26.70
N SER A 18 -12.77 2.67 -27.73
CA SER A 18 -12.06 3.36 -28.84
C SER A 18 -11.14 4.58 -28.61
N SER A 19 -9.86 4.36 -28.94
CA SER A 19 -8.86 5.18 -29.67
C SER A 19 -8.86 6.73 -29.60
N ALA A 20 -7.70 7.30 -29.25
CA ALA A 20 -6.88 8.19 -30.10
C ALA A 20 -5.64 8.69 -29.34
N ALA A 21 -4.49 8.77 -30.03
CA ALA A 21 -3.23 9.27 -29.50
C ALA A 21 -3.25 10.79 -29.32
N SER A 22 -2.55 11.31 -28.29
CA SER A 22 -1.82 12.58 -28.35
C SER A 22 -0.92 12.75 -27.11
N SER A 23 0.28 13.24 -27.38
CA SER A 23 1.38 13.54 -26.49
C SER A 23 1.23 14.89 -25.79
N SER A 24 1.59 14.99 -24.51
CA SER A 24 2.24 16.18 -23.93
C SER A 24 2.69 15.94 -22.49
N SER A 25 3.94 16.31 -22.22
CA SER A 25 4.67 16.28 -20.96
C SER A 25 4.28 17.41 -19.99
N SER A 26 4.08 17.10 -18.69
CA SER A 26 4.44 18.02 -17.58
C SER A 26 4.15 17.43 -16.19
N SER A 27 5.14 17.57 -15.30
CA SER A 27 5.07 17.61 -13.83
C SER A 27 4.71 16.32 -13.07
N ALA A 28 5.73 15.77 -12.41
CA ALA A 28 5.63 14.68 -11.45
C ALA A 28 4.83 15.11 -10.21
N THR A 29 3.60 14.61 -10.14
CA THR A 29 2.86 14.37 -8.90
C THR A 29 2.55 12.87 -8.88
N PRO A 30 2.64 12.16 -7.75
CA PRO A 30 2.21 10.77 -7.70
C PRO A 30 0.68 10.76 -7.67
N THR A 31 0.05 11.17 -8.77
CA THR A 31 -1.34 10.82 -9.01
C THR A 31 -1.34 9.31 -9.15
N SER A 32 -1.96 8.63 -8.19
CA SER A 32 -2.32 7.22 -8.23
C SER A 32 -2.50 6.79 -9.67
N SER A 33 -1.49 6.10 -10.20
CA SER A 33 -1.54 5.55 -11.55
C SER A 33 -2.88 4.84 -11.66
N LYS A 34 -3.68 5.16 -12.68
CA LYS A 34 -4.86 4.37 -13.08
C LYS A 34 -4.37 2.93 -13.20
N LYS A 35 -4.44 2.18 -12.10
CA LYS A 35 -4.05 0.79 -12.05
C LYS A 35 -5.16 0.14 -12.84
N GLY A 36 -4.86 -0.18 -14.10
CA GLY A 36 -5.79 -0.87 -14.98
C GLY A 36 -6.35 -2.12 -14.30
N ALA A 37 -7.40 -2.70 -14.87
CA ALA A 37 -8.03 -3.90 -14.33
C ALA A 37 -6.96 -4.91 -13.88
N LYS A 38 -6.86 -5.11 -12.57
CA LYS A 38 -5.83 -5.97 -11.97
C LYS A 38 -6.05 -7.39 -12.47
N THR A 39 -5.00 -8.02 -12.97
CA THR A 39 -5.10 -9.40 -13.48
C THR A 39 -5.35 -10.37 -12.33
N GLU A 40 -5.93 -11.55 -12.60
CA GLU A 40 -6.11 -12.60 -11.59
C GLU A 40 -4.79 -13.00 -10.93
N PHE A 41 -3.68 -12.92 -11.67
CA PHE A 41 -2.34 -13.11 -11.14
C PHE A 41 -1.98 -12.08 -10.07
N GLU A 42 -2.23 -10.79 -10.31
CA GLU A 42 -1.94 -9.72 -9.34
C GLU A 42 -2.77 -9.85 -8.07
N LYS A 43 -4.03 -10.27 -8.19
CA LYS A 43 -4.88 -10.57 -7.01
C LYS A 43 -4.30 -11.72 -6.19
N LYS A 44 -3.90 -12.81 -6.85
CA LYS A 44 -3.28 -13.97 -6.19
C LYS A 44 -1.93 -13.62 -5.56
N LEU A 45 -1.13 -12.80 -6.23
CA LEU A 45 0.14 -12.30 -5.71
C LEU A 45 -0.07 -11.42 -4.47
N GLY A 46 -1.03 -10.50 -4.51
CA GLY A 46 -1.38 -9.67 -3.36
C GLY A 46 -1.84 -10.49 -2.16
N ALA A 47 -2.71 -11.49 -2.40
CA ALA A 47 -3.15 -12.40 -1.34
C ALA A 47 -1.99 -13.22 -0.74
N PHE A 48 -1.04 -13.67 -1.56
CA PHE A 48 0.15 -14.37 -1.10
C PHE A 48 1.05 -13.47 -0.23
N ILE A 49 1.34 -12.26 -0.70
CA ILE A 49 2.18 -11.30 0.04
C ILE A 49 1.52 -10.91 1.35
N LYS A 50 0.20 -10.67 1.34
CA LYS A 50 -0.56 -10.40 2.56
C LYS A 50 -0.42 -11.54 3.56
N HIS A 51 -0.67 -12.78 3.12
CA HIS A 51 -0.58 -13.94 3.99
C HIS A 51 0.83 -14.11 4.57
N GLN A 52 1.88 -13.85 3.78
CA GLN A 52 3.26 -13.83 4.25
C GLN A 52 3.49 -12.75 5.31
N ILE A 53 3.01 -11.53 5.12
CA ILE A 53 3.16 -10.45 6.13
C ILE A 53 2.41 -10.77 7.43
N GLU A 54 1.26 -11.46 7.34
CA GLU A 54 0.44 -11.82 8.50
C GLU A 54 0.96 -13.06 9.26
N THR A 55 1.52 -14.04 8.55
CA THR A 55 1.78 -15.38 9.08
C THR A 55 3.26 -15.70 9.23
N ASP A 56 4.13 -15.02 8.49
CA ASP A 56 5.56 -15.23 8.64
C ASP A 56 6.01 -14.70 10.00
N SER A 57 6.54 -15.59 10.83
CA SER A 57 7.08 -15.30 12.16
C SER A 57 8.53 -14.79 12.10
N SER A 58 9.10 -14.65 10.90
CA SER A 58 10.45 -14.11 10.71
C SER A 58 10.51 -12.65 11.13
N GLU A 59 11.40 -12.31 12.07
CA GLU A 59 11.64 -10.94 12.53
C GLU A 59 11.98 -9.98 11.37
N ALA A 60 12.58 -10.50 10.30
CA ALA A 60 12.93 -9.72 9.12
C ALA A 60 11.71 -9.35 8.25
N TYR A 61 10.59 -10.06 8.38
CA TYR A 61 9.44 -9.91 7.50
C TYR A 61 8.17 -9.57 8.29
N GLY A 62 7.70 -8.32 8.16
CA GLY A 62 6.43 -7.87 8.74
C GLY A 62 6.49 -7.35 10.18
N ASP A 63 7.57 -7.60 10.94
CA ASP A 63 7.69 -7.16 12.35
C ASP A 63 7.75 -5.64 12.50
N GLY A 64 8.67 -4.98 11.78
CA GLY A 64 8.74 -3.51 11.77
C GLY A 64 7.45 -2.85 11.25
N PHE A 65 6.73 -3.50 10.33
CA PHE A 65 5.43 -3.00 9.87
C PHE A 65 4.36 -3.11 10.96
N ARG A 66 4.26 -4.26 11.64
CA ARG A 66 3.32 -4.47 12.76
C ARG A 66 3.60 -3.52 13.91
N GLU A 67 4.85 -3.36 14.29
CA GLU A 67 5.27 -2.45 15.37
C GLU A 67 4.93 -0.98 15.01
N GLY A 68 5.24 -0.58 13.77
CA GLY A 68 4.86 0.73 13.26
C GLY A 68 3.35 0.95 13.20
N ASN A 69 2.59 -0.03 12.71
CA ASN A 69 1.13 0.06 12.64
C ASN A 69 0.52 0.16 14.05
N HIS A 70 1.00 -0.63 15.00
CA HIS A 70 0.57 -0.59 16.39
C HIS A 70 0.91 0.75 17.06
N ALA A 71 2.09 1.30 16.78
CA ALA A 71 2.48 2.63 17.27
C ALA A 71 1.56 3.73 16.67
N VAL A 72 1.21 3.65 15.39
CA VAL A 72 0.32 4.62 14.73
C VAL A 72 -1.11 4.50 15.25
N GLU A 73 -1.61 3.29 15.48
CA GLU A 73 -2.95 3.07 16.05
C GLU A 73 -3.07 3.62 17.47
N ARG A 74 -2.02 3.48 18.29
CA ARG A 74 -2.02 3.96 19.69
C ARG A 74 -1.74 5.46 19.82
N TYR A 75 -0.77 5.98 19.08
CA TYR A 75 -0.26 7.34 19.28
C TYR A 75 -0.66 8.32 18.18
N GLY A 76 -1.15 7.81 17.04
CA GLY A 76 -1.43 8.59 15.85
C GLY A 76 -0.18 8.86 15.01
N LEU A 77 -0.36 8.93 13.69
CA LEU A 77 0.73 9.02 12.71
C LEU A 77 1.73 10.13 13.00
N ARG A 78 1.25 11.34 13.30
CA ARG A 78 2.08 12.52 13.56
C ARG A 78 3.05 12.28 14.72
N ARG A 79 2.54 11.80 15.86
CA ARG A 79 3.35 11.56 17.06
C ARG A 79 4.34 10.42 16.86
N THR A 80 3.94 9.36 16.17
CA THR A 80 4.83 8.25 15.84
C THR A 80 6.02 8.72 15.01
N LEU A 81 5.77 9.54 13.98
CA LEU A 81 6.82 10.08 13.12
C LEU A 81 7.73 11.08 13.85
N ASP A 82 7.17 11.94 14.70
CA ASP A 82 7.96 12.89 15.49
C ASP A 82 8.87 12.15 16.49
N HIS A 83 8.39 11.06 17.10
CA HIS A 83 9.19 10.22 17.98
C HIS A 83 10.34 9.55 17.22
N ILE A 84 10.06 8.88 16.10
CA ILE A 84 11.10 8.25 15.25
C ILE A 84 12.15 9.28 14.81
N LYS A 85 11.72 10.51 14.46
CA LYS A 85 12.65 11.58 14.09
C LYS A 85 13.58 11.97 15.24
N MET A 86 13.12 11.91 16.48
CA MET A 86 13.91 12.26 17.66
C MET A 86 14.76 11.10 18.19
N THR A 87 14.23 9.88 18.22
CA THR A 87 14.85 8.73 18.90
C THR A 87 15.39 7.66 17.96
N GLY A 88 14.98 7.66 16.69
CA GLY A 88 15.30 6.62 15.73
C GLY A 88 14.51 5.32 15.89
N SER A 89 13.57 5.24 16.85
CA SER A 89 12.78 4.04 17.14
C SER A 89 11.28 4.34 17.19
N PHE A 90 10.43 3.30 17.21
CA PHE A 90 9.00 3.46 17.43
C PHE A 90 8.70 3.83 18.89
N PRO A 91 7.62 4.58 19.15
CA PRO A 91 7.11 4.79 20.50
C PRO A 91 6.43 3.52 21.02
N TYR A 92 6.83 3.07 22.21
CA TYR A 92 6.32 1.86 22.87
C TYR A 92 5.17 2.15 23.83
#